data_AF-A0A2D5Y3E9-F1
#
_entry.id   AF-A0A2D5Y3E9-F1
#
_cell.length_a   1.000
_cell.length_b   1.000
_cell.length_c   1.000
_cell.angle_alpha   90.00
_cell.angle_beta   90.00
_cell.angle_gamma   90.00
#
_symmetry.space_group_name_H-M   'P 1'
#
loop_
_entity.id
_entity.type
_entity.pdbx_description
1 polymer ?
#
loop_
_entity_poly.entity_id
_entity_poly.type
_entity_poly.pdbx_seq_one_letter_code
_entity_poly.pdbx_strand_id
1 'polypeptide(L)'
;MIFKIGHWLDKQYYKFFPPEDEGLGLNNSENLNGNGQITDFRGMSDQEFLSHTTPDLNALERIRVIKYAVYQTRKKIAIPVCAIILPLTGYIDYLLLWLQRGNDDSGAGLTFLVASVIYWWVTQPKREYTRSYKEKILPKLAKTFGEFIYDVDGKIAMSALQPSKIIPSFDKYKSEDYFKGTYKGVDMEFSEAHLTETRGSGKNRRRVTTFKGLIILLDMQSKKFLGHTILDKNKTALSEWFKEKTSQMKRARMVDPEFEKIFDAYTNDQVEARYLIDPLMIENLKGLYEEYDGKAMNVAWYDSKMLIMISSKHNHFEPAHIKIPATDPRSILNMKHEIGQILSIVERLDLYDPADLENQRDALSREIAGEQQQTA
;
A
#
# COMPACT_ATOMS: atom_id res chain seq x y z
N MET A 1 -14.58 7.08 -34.70
CA MET A 1 -16.05 6.90 -34.58
C MET A 1 -16.46 6.41 -33.18
N ILE A 2 -15.80 5.39 -32.64
CA ILE A 2 -16.06 4.80 -31.31
C ILE A 2 -15.85 5.79 -30.14
N PHE A 3 -14.77 6.59 -30.15
CA PHE A 3 -14.57 7.65 -29.15
C PHE A 3 -15.70 8.70 -29.13
N LYS A 4 -16.29 8.99 -30.29
CA LYS A 4 -17.44 9.91 -30.39
C LYS A 4 -18.72 9.27 -29.84
N ILE A 5 -18.88 7.95 -29.97
CA ILE A 5 -20.01 7.21 -29.39
C ILE A 5 -19.88 7.12 -27.87
N GLY A 6 -18.68 6.85 -27.34
CA GLY A 6 -18.42 6.87 -25.90
C GLY A 6 -18.70 8.24 -25.29
N HIS A 7 -18.15 9.30 -25.88
CA HIS A 7 -18.41 10.67 -25.43
C HIS A 7 -19.88 11.08 -25.59
N TRP A 8 -20.56 10.64 -26.66
CA TRP A 8 -21.99 10.90 -26.85
C TRP A 8 -22.85 10.14 -25.84
N LEU A 9 -22.52 8.88 -25.51
CA LEU A 9 -23.20 8.11 -24.46
C LEU A 9 -22.98 8.73 -23.08
N ASP A 10 -21.76 9.20 -22.78
CA ASP A 10 -21.49 9.96 -21.55
C ASP A 10 -22.27 11.28 -21.54
N LYS A 11 -22.35 11.99 -22.66
CA LYS A 11 -23.10 13.25 -22.79
C LYS A 11 -24.62 13.05 -22.69
N GLN A 12 -25.17 11.96 -23.23
CA GLN A 12 -26.57 11.60 -23.04
C GLN A 12 -26.82 11.17 -21.58
N TYR A 13 -25.87 10.48 -20.96
CA TYR A 13 -26.00 10.07 -19.56
C TYR A 13 -25.97 11.26 -18.60
N TYR A 14 -25.00 12.17 -18.72
CA TYR A 14 -24.91 13.40 -17.92
C TYR A 14 -26.05 14.39 -18.17
N LYS A 15 -26.83 14.20 -19.25
CA LYS A 15 -28.07 14.94 -19.51
C LYS A 15 -29.25 14.46 -18.62
N PHE A 16 -29.25 13.19 -18.20
CA PHE A 16 -30.29 12.61 -17.34
C PHE A 16 -29.83 12.39 -15.89
N PHE A 17 -28.52 12.33 -15.67
CA PHE A 17 -27.87 12.19 -14.37
C PHE A 17 -26.70 13.19 -14.32
N PRO A 18 -26.95 14.48 -14.05
CA PRO A 18 -25.88 15.45 -13.91
C PRO A 18 -24.84 14.93 -12.91
N PRO A 19 -23.55 15.27 -13.05
CA PRO A 19 -22.58 14.99 -12.03
C PRO A 19 -22.96 15.84 -10.80
N GLU A 20 -23.83 15.32 -9.95
CA GLU A 20 -24.16 15.93 -8.65
C GLU A 20 -22.98 15.83 -7.67
N ASP A 21 -21.75 15.76 -8.17
CA ASP A 21 -20.55 15.90 -7.35
C ASP A 21 -20.53 17.25 -6.60
N GLU A 22 -21.18 18.28 -7.16
CA GLU A 22 -21.31 19.65 -6.60
C GLU A 22 -22.51 19.84 -5.65
N GLY A 23 -23.29 18.80 -5.34
CA GLY A 23 -24.49 18.90 -4.49
C GLY A 23 -24.63 17.84 -3.40
N LEU A 24 -23.72 16.87 -3.33
CA LEU A 24 -23.82 15.70 -2.45
C LEU A 24 -23.46 15.95 -0.97
N GLY A 25 -23.33 17.22 -0.55
CA GLY A 25 -22.99 17.55 0.85
C GLY A 25 -21.58 17.12 1.26
N LEU A 26 -20.71 16.78 0.30
CA LEU A 26 -19.28 16.55 0.53
C LEU A 26 -18.50 17.88 0.64
N ASN A 27 -19.19 18.98 0.95
CA ASN A 27 -18.55 20.25 1.26
C ASN A 27 -17.77 20.13 2.56
N ASN A 28 -16.67 20.88 2.65
CA ASN A 28 -15.76 21.00 3.78
C ASN A 28 -16.51 21.21 5.12
N SER A 29 -16.99 20.15 5.74
CA SER A 29 -17.17 20.14 7.19
C SER A 29 -15.77 19.99 7.75
N GLU A 30 -15.13 21.12 8.04
CA GLU A 30 -14.00 21.17 8.94
C GLU A 30 -14.45 20.54 10.27
N ASN A 31 -14.24 19.23 10.43
CA ASN A 31 -14.25 18.61 11.76
C ASN A 31 -12.94 19.00 12.45
N LEU A 32 -12.80 20.29 12.74
CA LEU A 32 -11.84 20.80 13.69
C LEU A 32 -12.49 20.61 15.06
N ASN A 33 -12.04 19.61 15.81
CA ASN A 33 -12.20 19.68 17.27
C ASN A 33 -11.47 20.94 17.73
N GLY A 34 -12.15 21.78 18.50
CA GLY A 34 -11.76 23.16 18.84
C GLY A 34 -10.47 23.34 19.65
N ASN A 35 -9.60 22.33 19.74
CA ASN A 35 -8.36 22.36 20.52
C ASN A 35 -7.09 21.94 19.74
N GLY A 36 -7.16 21.63 18.44
CA GLY A 36 -5.95 21.28 17.65
C GLY A 36 -5.19 20.05 18.18
N GLN A 37 -5.82 19.22 19.02
CA GLN A 37 -5.27 17.96 19.49
C GLN A 37 -5.75 16.83 18.58
N ILE A 38 -4.79 16.03 18.10
CA ILE A 38 -5.04 14.79 17.37
C ILE A 38 -5.89 13.87 18.26
N THR A 39 -7.15 13.63 17.90
CA THR A 39 -7.97 12.62 18.56
C THR A 39 -7.40 11.24 18.22
N ASP A 40 -6.80 10.57 19.20
CA ASP A 40 -6.32 9.20 19.06
C ASP A 40 -7.51 8.24 18.89
N PHE A 41 -7.80 7.89 17.64
CA PHE A 41 -8.91 7.03 17.25
C PHE A 41 -8.80 5.59 17.78
N ARG A 42 -7.64 5.16 18.30
CA ARG A 42 -7.50 3.84 18.92
C ARG A 42 -8.23 3.78 20.26
N GLY A 43 -8.33 4.90 20.96
CA GLY A 43 -9.14 5.02 22.18
C GLY A 43 -10.65 5.12 21.90
N MET A 44 -11.02 5.41 20.65
CA MET A 44 -12.40 5.56 20.22
C MET A 44 -13.05 4.20 19.99
N SER A 45 -14.23 3.99 20.59
CA SER A 45 -15.02 2.77 20.34
C SER A 45 -15.39 2.67 18.85
N ASP A 46 -15.60 1.45 18.35
CA ASP A 46 -16.00 1.26 16.94
C ASP A 46 -17.32 1.97 16.61
N GLN A 47 -18.24 2.04 17.58
CA GLN A 47 -19.52 2.74 17.41
C GLN A 47 -19.33 4.26 17.25
N GLU A 48 -18.45 4.86 18.05
CA GLU A 48 -18.15 6.29 17.98
C GLU A 48 -17.43 6.63 16.66
N PHE A 49 -16.45 5.83 16.25
CA PHE A 49 -15.78 5.99 14.95
C PHE A 49 -16.74 5.86 13.76
N LEU A 50 -17.66 4.89 13.81
CA LEU A 50 -18.68 4.73 12.78
C LEU A 50 -19.63 5.93 12.74
N SER A 51 -19.99 6.52 13.89
CA SER A 51 -20.85 7.70 13.93
C SER A 51 -20.23 8.92 13.24
N HIS A 52 -18.92 9.12 13.39
CA HIS A 52 -18.18 10.19 12.73
C HIS A 52 -18.03 9.97 11.22
N THR A 53 -17.90 8.72 10.78
CA THR A 53 -17.71 8.39 9.36
C THR A 53 -19.02 8.17 8.59
N THR A 54 -20.14 7.96 9.29
CA THR A 54 -21.47 7.67 8.69
C THR A 54 -21.91 8.69 7.64
N PRO A 55 -21.79 10.02 7.84
CA PRO A 55 -22.19 11.00 6.83
C PRO A 55 -21.42 10.83 5.51
N ASP A 56 -20.10 10.62 5.58
CA ASP A 56 -19.25 10.41 4.42
C ASP A 56 -19.53 9.07 3.73
N LEU A 57 -19.76 8.00 4.52
CA LEU A 57 -20.17 6.69 3.98
C LEU A 57 -21.52 6.74 3.27
N ASN A 58 -22.48 7.53 3.78
CA ASN A 58 -23.78 7.73 3.14
C ASN A 58 -23.66 8.50 1.82
N ALA A 59 -22.77 9.49 1.74
CA ALA A 59 -22.49 10.19 0.50
C ALA A 59 -21.83 9.26 -0.53
N LEU A 60 -20.88 8.43 -0.09
CA LEU A 60 -20.26 7.39 -0.93
C LEU A 60 -21.28 6.36 -1.41
N GLU A 61 -22.24 5.98 -0.58
CA GLU A 61 -23.31 5.04 -0.94
C GLU A 61 -24.20 5.57 -2.07
N ARG A 62 -24.52 6.87 -2.06
CA ARG A 62 -25.25 7.51 -3.17
C ARG A 62 -24.48 7.38 -4.48
N ILE A 63 -23.19 7.69 -4.46
CA ILE A 63 -22.31 7.53 -5.64
C ILE A 63 -22.29 6.07 -6.09
N ARG A 64 -22.13 5.13 -5.14
CA ARG A 64 -22.11 3.69 -5.42
C ARG A 64 -23.38 3.24 -6.12
N VAL A 65 -24.56 3.59 -5.62
CA VAL A 65 -25.86 3.19 -6.19
C VAL A 65 -25.99 3.69 -7.63
N ILE A 66 -25.66 4.95 -7.89
CA ILE A 66 -25.68 5.55 -9.24
C ILE A 66 -24.72 4.77 -10.15
N LYS A 67 -23.44 4.66 -9.79
CA LYS A 67 -22.42 3.99 -10.63
C LYS A 67 -22.71 2.50 -10.83
N TYR A 68 -23.30 1.84 -9.84
CA TYR A 68 -23.73 0.45 -9.93
C TYR A 68 -24.89 0.28 -10.92
N ALA A 69 -25.88 1.17 -10.90
CA ALA A 69 -26.97 1.17 -11.87
C ALA A 69 -26.45 1.36 -13.31
N VAL A 70 -25.50 2.28 -13.52
CA VAL A 70 -24.84 2.46 -14.82
C VAL A 70 -24.13 1.19 -15.26
N TYR A 71 -23.33 0.60 -14.38
CA TYR A 71 -22.61 -0.64 -14.67
C TYR A 71 -23.58 -1.75 -15.11
N GLN A 72 -24.70 -1.93 -14.41
CA GLN A 72 -25.69 -2.95 -14.77
C GLN A 72 -26.38 -2.65 -16.10
N THR A 73 -26.73 -1.40 -16.37
CA THR A 73 -27.31 -0.99 -17.66
C THR A 73 -26.34 -1.21 -18.81
N ARG A 74 -25.09 -0.75 -18.67
CA ARG A 74 -24.03 -0.98 -19.68
C ARG A 74 -23.79 -2.47 -19.90
N LYS A 75 -23.78 -3.28 -18.84
CA LYS A 75 -23.65 -4.75 -18.94
C LYS A 75 -24.82 -5.38 -19.70
N LYS A 76 -26.07 -4.99 -19.41
CA LYS A 76 -27.27 -5.49 -20.11
C LYS A 76 -27.26 -5.16 -21.60
N ILE A 77 -26.73 -3.99 -21.97
CA ILE A 77 -26.57 -3.59 -23.38
C ILE A 77 -25.39 -4.33 -24.03
N ALA A 78 -24.26 -4.45 -23.33
CA ALA A 78 -23.04 -5.03 -23.89
C ALA A 78 -23.17 -6.53 -24.21
N ILE A 79 -23.91 -7.31 -23.41
CA ILE A 79 -24.08 -8.75 -23.64
C ILE A 79 -24.68 -9.07 -25.03
N PRO A 80 -25.86 -8.56 -25.41
CA PRO A 80 -26.42 -8.81 -26.74
C PRO A 80 -25.57 -8.19 -27.86
N VAL A 81 -24.97 -7.02 -27.62
CA VAL A 81 -24.06 -6.39 -28.58
C VAL A 81 -22.85 -7.27 -28.86
N CYS A 82 -22.22 -7.83 -27.83
CA CYS A 82 -21.11 -8.79 -27.99
C CYS A 82 -21.53 -10.06 -28.71
N ALA A 83 -22.73 -10.58 -28.42
CA ALA A 83 -23.25 -11.80 -29.06
C ALA A 83 -23.42 -11.64 -30.59
N ILE A 84 -23.63 -10.42 -31.08
CA ILE A 84 -23.76 -10.12 -32.50
C ILE A 84 -22.41 -9.71 -33.11
N ILE A 85 -21.68 -8.79 -32.46
CA ILE A 85 -20.48 -8.18 -33.04
C ILE A 85 -19.29 -9.13 -33.03
N LEU A 86 -19.07 -9.91 -31.95
CA LEU A 86 -17.88 -10.76 -31.85
C LEU A 86 -17.83 -11.88 -32.90
N PRO A 87 -18.94 -12.57 -33.25
CA PRO A 87 -18.94 -13.51 -34.38
C PRO A 87 -18.63 -12.84 -35.72
N LEU A 88 -19.17 -11.64 -35.96
CA LEU A 88 -18.94 -10.89 -37.20
C LEU A 88 -17.47 -10.46 -37.31
N THR A 89 -16.88 -9.90 -36.25
CA THR A 89 -15.45 -9.55 -36.24
C THR A 89 -14.57 -10.78 -36.30
N GLY A 90 -14.98 -11.88 -35.69
CA GLY A 90 -14.26 -13.16 -35.73
C GLY A 90 -14.23 -13.75 -37.14
N TYR A 91 -15.33 -13.64 -37.88
CA TYR A 91 -15.38 -14.00 -39.29
C TYR A 91 -14.50 -13.10 -40.16
N ILE A 92 -14.46 -11.78 -39.87
CA ILE A 92 -13.54 -10.85 -40.54
C ILE A 92 -12.08 -11.21 -40.24
N ASP A 93 -11.71 -11.46 -38.99
CA ASP A 93 -10.36 -11.90 -38.62
C ASP A 93 -10.01 -13.23 -39.34
N TYR A 94 -10.96 -14.18 -39.42
CA TYR A 94 -10.77 -15.42 -40.19
C TYR A 94 -10.54 -15.18 -41.68
N LEU A 95 -11.34 -14.31 -42.30
CA LEU A 95 -11.17 -13.94 -43.71
C LEU A 95 -9.84 -13.23 -43.97
N LEU A 96 -9.43 -12.33 -43.07
CA LEU A 96 -8.14 -11.64 -43.17
C LEU A 96 -6.98 -12.64 -43.12
N LEU A 97 -7.02 -13.59 -42.17
CA LEU A 97 -6.04 -14.68 -42.10
C LEU A 97 -6.05 -15.59 -43.32
N TRP A 98 -7.23 -15.88 -43.87
CA TRP A 98 -7.37 -16.71 -45.06
C TRP A 98 -6.84 -16.04 -46.33
N LEU A 99 -7.08 -14.73 -46.49
CA LEU A 99 -6.56 -13.93 -47.60
C LEU A 99 -5.06 -13.69 -47.50
N GLN A 100 -4.52 -13.61 -46.29
CA GLN A 100 -3.11 -13.36 -46.03
C GLN A 100 -2.29 -14.65 -46.18
N ARG A 101 -2.12 -15.08 -47.43
CA ARG A 101 -1.36 -16.29 -47.83
C ARG A 101 0.16 -16.05 -47.89
N GLY A 102 0.69 -15.18 -47.02
CA GLY A 102 2.10 -14.75 -46.99
C GLY A 102 2.60 -14.52 -45.55
N ASN A 103 3.92 -14.60 -45.37
CA ASN A 103 4.65 -14.74 -44.09
C ASN A 103 4.57 -13.54 -43.10
N ASP A 104 3.64 -12.60 -43.26
CA ASP A 104 3.50 -11.42 -42.39
C ASP A 104 2.34 -11.60 -41.38
N ASP A 105 2.68 -11.80 -40.11
CA ASP A 105 1.78 -12.07 -38.95
C ASP A 105 0.84 -10.91 -38.54
N SER A 106 0.55 -9.93 -39.40
CA SER A 106 -0.05 -8.66 -38.99
C SER A 106 -1.59 -8.55 -39.07
N GLY A 107 -2.32 -9.58 -39.54
CA GLY A 107 -3.72 -9.41 -39.97
C GLY A 107 -4.85 -9.80 -39.02
N ALA A 108 -4.60 -10.27 -37.79
CA ALA A 108 -5.68 -10.70 -36.89
C ALA A 108 -5.62 -10.03 -35.52
N GLY A 109 -6.77 -9.49 -35.07
CA GLY A 109 -6.86 -8.85 -33.76
C GLY A 109 -8.08 -7.93 -33.58
N LEU A 110 -8.93 -7.78 -34.59
CA LEU A 110 -10.08 -6.88 -34.55
C LEU A 110 -11.08 -7.32 -33.46
N THR A 111 -11.32 -8.62 -33.33
CA THR A 111 -12.20 -9.18 -32.30
C THR A 111 -11.70 -8.86 -30.90
N PHE A 112 -10.40 -9.02 -30.64
CA PHE A 112 -9.79 -8.70 -29.34
C PHE A 112 -9.85 -7.20 -29.03
N LEU A 113 -9.64 -6.35 -30.04
CA LEU A 113 -9.75 -4.89 -29.91
C LEU A 113 -11.19 -4.51 -29.53
N VAL A 114 -12.18 -5.00 -30.27
CA VAL A 114 -13.60 -4.71 -30.01
C VAL A 114 -14.04 -5.22 -28.64
N ALA A 115 -13.66 -6.44 -28.28
CA ALA A 115 -13.94 -6.99 -26.95
C ALA A 115 -13.33 -6.13 -25.83
N SER A 116 -12.09 -5.67 -26.03
CA SER A 116 -11.37 -4.82 -25.07
C SER A 116 -12.02 -3.44 -24.91
N VAL A 117 -12.49 -2.83 -26.01
CA VAL A 117 -13.23 -1.55 -25.98
C VAL A 117 -14.56 -1.69 -25.25
N ILE A 118 -15.34 -2.73 -25.55
CA ILE A 118 -16.61 -2.98 -24.86
C ILE A 118 -16.37 -3.24 -23.38
N TYR A 119 -15.39 -4.07 -23.04
CA TYR A 119 -15.00 -4.34 -21.66
C TYR A 119 -14.60 -3.06 -20.92
N TRP A 120 -13.78 -2.21 -21.54
CA TRP A 120 -13.38 -0.92 -20.97
C TRP A 120 -14.59 -0.03 -20.70
N TRP A 121 -15.51 0.12 -21.67
CA TRP A 121 -16.72 0.93 -21.50
C TRP A 121 -17.66 0.40 -20.40
N VAL A 122 -17.86 -0.92 -20.33
CA VAL A 122 -18.70 -1.56 -19.31
C VAL A 122 -18.09 -1.39 -17.91
N THR A 123 -16.78 -1.52 -17.77
CA THR A 123 -16.10 -1.47 -16.46
C THR A 123 -15.78 -0.05 -15.98
N GLN A 124 -15.87 0.95 -16.85
CA GLN A 124 -15.55 2.35 -16.56
C GLN A 124 -16.28 2.93 -15.31
N PRO A 125 -17.58 2.67 -15.04
CA PRO A 125 -18.25 3.17 -13.84
C PRO A 125 -17.67 2.63 -12.52
N LYS A 126 -17.10 1.42 -12.53
CA LYS A 126 -16.41 0.87 -11.35
C LYS A 126 -15.17 1.68 -11.01
N ARG A 127 -14.42 2.09 -12.04
CA ARG A 127 -13.19 2.88 -11.90
C ARG A 127 -13.51 4.29 -11.41
N GLU A 128 -14.60 4.88 -11.88
CA GLU A 128 -15.08 6.18 -11.38
C GLU A 128 -15.51 6.12 -9.91
N TYR A 129 -16.18 5.03 -9.49
CA TYR A 129 -16.54 4.82 -8.09
C TYR A 129 -15.29 4.75 -7.20
N THR A 130 -14.32 3.91 -7.56
CA THR A 130 -13.02 3.84 -6.88
C THR A 130 -12.34 5.20 -6.83
N ARG A 131 -12.28 5.93 -7.95
CA ARG A 131 -11.66 7.26 -7.99
C ARG A 131 -12.37 8.26 -7.06
N SER A 132 -13.70 8.27 -7.07
CA SER A 132 -14.50 9.16 -6.21
C SER A 132 -14.25 8.87 -4.72
N TYR A 133 -14.07 7.59 -4.37
CA TYR A 133 -13.66 7.19 -3.03
C TYR A 133 -12.28 7.74 -2.69
N LYS A 134 -11.29 7.51 -3.55
CA LYS A 134 -9.90 7.95 -3.32
C LYS A 134 -9.79 9.47 -3.23
N GLU A 135 -10.49 10.23 -4.08
CA GLU A 135 -10.38 11.69 -4.12
C GLU A 135 -11.18 12.40 -3.04
N LYS A 136 -12.28 11.81 -2.54
CA LYS A 136 -13.20 12.51 -1.62
C LYS A 136 -13.25 11.94 -0.20
N ILE A 137 -13.01 10.65 -0.04
CA ILE A 137 -13.14 9.95 1.25
C ILE A 137 -11.78 9.78 1.92
N LEU A 138 -10.77 9.27 1.20
CA LEU A 138 -9.44 9.05 1.78
C LEU A 138 -8.79 10.32 2.35
N PRO A 139 -8.86 11.51 1.74
CA PRO A 139 -8.33 12.74 2.34
C PRO A 139 -9.02 13.13 3.65
N LYS A 140 -10.33 12.88 3.77
CA LYS A 140 -11.06 13.16 5.02
C LYS A 140 -10.67 12.17 6.10
N LEU A 141 -10.60 10.89 5.75
CA LEU A 141 -10.17 9.84 6.66
C LEU A 141 -8.73 10.09 7.14
N ALA A 142 -7.82 10.45 6.23
CA ALA A 142 -6.44 10.82 6.57
C ALA A 142 -6.39 11.91 7.65
N LYS A 143 -7.20 12.97 7.51
CA LYS A 143 -7.33 14.02 8.53
C LYS A 143 -7.90 13.54 9.86
N THR A 144 -8.78 12.54 9.84
CA THR A 144 -9.30 11.90 11.07
C THR A 144 -8.23 11.07 11.78
N PHE A 145 -7.28 10.48 11.03
CA PHE A 145 -6.20 9.66 11.57
C PHE A 145 -5.01 10.49 12.10
N GLY A 146 -4.96 11.79 11.82
CA GLY A 146 -3.90 12.71 12.24
C GLY A 146 -3.68 13.84 11.23
N GLU A 147 -2.52 14.51 11.29
CA GLU A 147 -2.10 15.49 10.26
C GLU A 147 -1.59 14.78 9.00
N PHE A 148 -2.39 13.85 8.46
CA PHE A 148 -2.04 13.14 7.24
C PHE A 148 -2.58 13.85 6.00
N ILE A 149 -1.71 13.98 5.01
CA ILE A 149 -1.99 14.36 3.64
C ILE A 149 -2.10 13.08 2.82
N TYR A 150 -3.12 13.00 1.98
CA TYR A 150 -3.30 11.92 1.02
C TYR A 150 -3.12 12.43 -0.40
N ASP A 151 -2.35 11.70 -1.21
CA ASP A 151 -2.14 11.92 -2.64
C ASP A 151 -2.32 10.60 -3.38
N VAL A 152 -3.19 10.60 -4.41
CA VAL A 152 -3.50 9.41 -5.21
C VAL A 152 -2.27 8.91 -5.97
N ASP A 153 -1.47 9.82 -6.52
CA ASP A 153 -0.32 9.50 -7.40
C ASP A 153 1.04 9.80 -6.73
N GLY A 154 1.01 10.14 -5.44
CA GLY A 154 2.19 10.42 -4.63
C GLY A 154 3.08 9.19 -4.47
N LYS A 155 4.33 9.40 -4.03
CA LYS A 155 5.30 8.32 -3.84
C LYS A 155 6.38 8.69 -2.84
N ILE A 156 6.88 7.68 -2.13
CA ILE A 156 8.04 7.83 -1.26
C ILE A 156 9.30 7.98 -2.14
N ALA A 157 10.14 8.95 -1.82
CA ALA A 157 11.37 9.17 -2.58
C ALA A 157 12.30 7.95 -2.48
N MET A 158 12.71 7.42 -3.63
CA MET A 158 13.59 6.24 -3.67
C MET A 158 14.95 6.49 -3.00
N SER A 159 15.43 7.73 -2.99
CA SER A 159 16.63 8.14 -2.26
C SER A 159 16.51 7.94 -0.75
N ALA A 160 15.30 8.02 -0.18
CA ALA A 160 15.05 7.72 1.22
C ALA A 160 15.01 6.19 1.46
N LEU A 161 14.54 5.42 0.48
CA LEU A 161 14.36 3.97 0.58
C LEU A 161 15.63 3.16 0.35
N GLN A 162 16.49 3.54 -0.60
CA GLN A 162 17.68 2.77 -0.98
C GLN A 162 18.68 2.48 0.17
N PRO A 163 18.95 3.42 1.09
CA PRO A 163 19.86 3.17 2.22
C PRO A 163 19.40 2.02 3.14
N SER A 164 18.11 1.65 3.09
CA SER A 164 17.55 0.54 3.87
C SER A 164 18.12 -0.83 3.51
N LYS A 165 18.72 -0.98 2.32
CA LYS A 165 19.22 -2.27 1.82
C LYS A 165 18.17 -3.40 1.79
N ILE A 166 16.87 -3.10 1.79
CA ILE A 166 15.82 -4.13 1.61
C ILE A 166 15.03 -3.95 0.31
N ILE A 167 15.33 -2.88 -0.45
CA ILE A 167 14.72 -2.64 -1.75
C ILE A 167 15.27 -3.64 -2.78
N PRO A 168 14.43 -4.46 -3.42
CA PRO A 168 14.87 -5.37 -4.48
C PRO A 168 15.27 -4.61 -5.74
N SER A 169 15.93 -5.27 -6.70
CA SER A 169 16.21 -4.66 -8.01
C SER A 169 14.92 -4.33 -8.76
N PHE A 170 14.92 -3.20 -9.49
CA PHE A 170 13.79 -2.78 -10.30
C PHE A 170 14.23 -1.83 -11.42
N ASP A 171 13.44 -1.80 -12.50
CA ASP A 171 13.55 -0.81 -13.59
C ASP A 171 12.47 0.26 -13.47
N LYS A 172 11.29 -0.12 -12.97
CA LYS A 172 10.13 0.75 -12.85
C LYS A 172 9.56 0.69 -11.45
N TYR A 173 9.37 1.87 -10.88
CA TYR A 173 8.67 2.09 -9.63
C TYR A 173 7.37 2.83 -9.92
N LYS A 174 6.25 2.17 -9.65
CA LYS A 174 4.92 2.78 -9.59
C LYS A 174 4.47 2.83 -8.14
N SER A 175 3.79 3.90 -7.76
CA SER A 175 3.16 4.05 -6.46
C SER A 175 1.73 4.56 -6.65
N GLU A 176 0.87 4.19 -5.72
CA GLU A 176 -0.47 4.74 -5.55
C GLU A 176 -0.80 4.83 -4.05
N ASP A 177 -1.83 5.59 -3.71
CA ASP A 177 -2.35 5.74 -2.34
C ASP A 177 -1.29 6.18 -1.33
N TYR A 178 -0.67 7.34 -1.59
CA TYR A 178 0.37 7.90 -0.76
C TYR A 178 -0.20 8.73 0.39
N PHE A 179 0.22 8.39 1.60
CA PHE A 179 -0.08 9.12 2.82
C PHE A 179 1.22 9.68 3.39
N LYS A 180 1.17 10.93 3.86
CA LYS A 180 2.28 11.60 4.55
C LYS A 180 1.76 12.35 5.76
N GLY A 181 2.36 12.18 6.92
CA GLY A 181 2.01 12.96 8.11
C GLY A 181 3.06 12.81 9.19
N THR A 182 2.80 13.40 10.35
CA THR A 182 3.67 13.31 11.52
C THR A 182 2.82 12.84 12.71
N TYR A 183 3.33 11.87 13.45
CA TYR A 183 2.67 11.35 14.66
C TYR A 183 3.70 11.21 15.77
N LYS A 184 3.45 11.86 16.91
CA LYS A 184 4.38 11.93 18.07
C LYS A 184 5.82 12.28 17.67
N GLY A 185 6.00 13.24 16.76
CA GLY A 185 7.34 13.68 16.31
C GLY A 185 8.06 12.72 15.36
N VAL A 186 7.42 11.61 14.96
CA VAL A 186 7.92 10.72 13.91
C VAL A 186 7.20 11.06 12.60
N ASP A 187 7.98 11.38 11.57
CA ASP A 187 7.44 11.57 10.23
C ASP A 187 7.13 10.22 9.61
N MET A 188 5.98 10.12 8.97
CA MET A 188 5.45 8.91 8.42
C MET A 188 5.08 9.10 6.96
N GLU A 189 5.54 8.20 6.12
CA GLU A 189 5.11 8.11 4.72
C GLU A 189 4.75 6.66 4.41
N PHE A 190 3.57 6.40 3.86
CA PHE A 190 3.21 5.06 3.38
C PHE A 190 2.49 5.11 2.05
N SER A 191 2.73 4.11 1.21
CA SER A 191 2.10 4.01 -0.11
C SER A 191 2.10 2.58 -0.63
N GLU A 192 1.10 2.26 -1.45
CA GLU A 192 1.18 1.06 -2.28
C GLU A 192 2.27 1.25 -3.33
N ALA A 193 3.15 0.25 -3.48
CA ALA A 193 4.23 0.28 -4.44
C ALA A 193 4.24 -0.99 -5.30
N HIS A 194 4.50 -0.80 -6.59
CA HIS A 194 4.73 -1.88 -7.55
C HIS A 194 6.08 -1.67 -8.23
N LEU A 195 7.05 -2.49 -7.84
CA LEU A 195 8.37 -2.56 -8.43
C LEU A 195 8.41 -3.67 -9.48
N THR A 196 8.88 -3.32 -10.67
CA THR A 196 9.04 -4.29 -11.76
C THR A 196 10.41 -4.19 -12.42
N GLU A 197 10.93 -5.34 -12.81
CA GLU A 197 12.21 -5.50 -13.48
C GLU A 197 12.00 -6.21 -14.82
N THR A 198 12.73 -5.78 -15.83
CA THR A 198 12.81 -6.46 -17.11
C THR A 198 13.89 -7.53 -17.05
N ARG A 199 13.53 -8.79 -17.28
CA ARG A 199 14.49 -9.89 -17.40
C ARG A 199 14.55 -10.42 -18.82
N GLY A 200 15.75 -10.84 -19.24
CA GLY A 200 16.01 -11.42 -20.57
C GLY A 200 16.33 -10.38 -21.66
N SER A 201 16.56 -10.88 -22.88
CA SER A 201 16.92 -10.08 -24.05
C SER A 201 16.11 -10.49 -25.29
N GLY A 202 15.95 -9.57 -26.25
CA GLY A 202 15.24 -9.79 -27.51
C GLY A 202 13.80 -10.26 -27.31
N LYS A 203 13.43 -11.37 -27.97
CA LYS A 203 12.08 -11.97 -27.91
C LYS A 203 11.73 -12.59 -26.54
N ASN A 204 12.73 -12.86 -25.70
CA ASN A 204 12.53 -13.42 -24.35
C ASN A 204 12.48 -12.35 -23.26
N ARG A 205 12.35 -11.07 -23.64
CA ARG A 205 12.20 -9.96 -22.71
C ARG A 205 10.84 -10.06 -22.01
N ARG A 206 10.85 -10.25 -20.69
CA ARG A 206 9.63 -10.28 -19.86
C ARG A 206 9.73 -9.32 -18.69
N ARG A 207 8.58 -8.72 -18.33
CA ARG A 207 8.47 -7.91 -17.11
C ARG A 207 8.11 -8.82 -15.94
N VAL A 208 8.86 -8.69 -14.86
CA VAL A 208 8.70 -9.48 -13.63
C VAL A 208 8.41 -8.52 -12.49
N THR A 209 7.43 -8.85 -11.65
CA THR A 209 7.18 -8.12 -10.41
C THR A 209 8.23 -8.54 -9.39
N THR A 210 9.04 -7.59 -8.94
CA THR A 210 10.04 -7.82 -7.88
C THR A 210 9.46 -7.49 -6.50
N PHE A 211 8.53 -6.52 -6.44
CA PHE A 211 7.74 -6.23 -5.25
C PHE A 211 6.37 -5.69 -5.63
N LYS A 212 5.32 -6.09 -4.92
CA LYS A 212 4.00 -5.46 -4.94
C LYS A 212 3.44 -5.50 -3.53
N GLY A 213 3.03 -4.35 -2.99
CA GLY A 213 2.40 -4.25 -1.68
C GLY A 213 2.62 -2.89 -1.02
N LEU A 214 2.54 -2.84 0.31
CA LEU A 214 2.64 -1.61 1.09
C LEU A 214 4.09 -1.32 1.48
N ILE A 215 4.52 -0.07 1.31
CA ILE A 215 5.78 0.45 1.86
C ILE A 215 5.43 1.48 2.92
N ILE A 216 6.00 1.35 4.11
CA ILE A 216 5.86 2.28 5.23
C ILE A 216 7.26 2.75 5.61
N LEU A 217 7.50 4.06 5.52
CA LEU A 217 8.73 4.72 5.94
C LEU A 217 8.42 5.59 7.15
N LEU A 218 9.10 5.31 8.25
CA LEU A 218 9.05 6.09 9.48
C LEU A 218 10.40 6.78 9.66
N ASP A 219 10.41 8.07 9.99
CA ASP A 219 11.62 8.86 10.21
C ASP A 219 11.53 9.58 11.56
N MET A 220 12.41 9.21 12.50
CA MET A 220 12.52 9.86 13.81
C MET A 220 13.27 11.19 13.77
N GLN A 221 13.64 11.65 12.56
CA GLN A 221 14.34 12.90 12.28
C GLN A 221 15.72 12.98 12.97
N SER A 222 15.76 13.38 14.23
CA SER A 222 17.00 13.63 14.99
C SER A 222 17.58 12.38 15.65
N LYS A 223 16.74 11.42 16.05
CA LYS A 223 17.21 10.19 16.70
C LYS A 223 17.74 9.25 15.63
N LYS A 224 19.00 8.84 15.74
CA LYS A 224 19.64 7.89 14.82
C LYS A 224 19.87 6.57 15.52
N PHE A 225 19.65 5.48 14.78
CA PHE A 225 20.12 4.16 15.14
C PHE A 225 21.64 4.11 15.08
N LEU A 226 22.24 3.49 16.08
CA LEU A 226 23.67 3.23 16.20
C LEU A 226 24.15 2.22 15.15
N GLY A 227 23.25 1.30 14.79
CA GLY A 227 23.49 0.22 13.86
C GLY A 227 22.48 0.17 12.72
N HIS A 228 22.66 -0.85 11.91
CA HIS A 228 21.81 -1.20 10.78
C HIS A 228 21.26 -2.59 11.05
N THR A 229 19.95 -2.70 11.21
CA THR A 229 19.26 -3.94 11.58
C THR A 229 18.20 -4.27 10.55
N ILE A 230 18.15 -5.51 10.07
CA ILE A 230 17.21 -5.97 9.06
C ILE A 230 16.54 -7.26 9.52
N LEU A 231 15.21 -7.31 9.35
CA LEU A 231 14.40 -8.50 9.48
C LEU A 231 14.05 -9.01 8.09
N ASP A 232 14.40 -10.26 7.83
CA ASP A 232 14.08 -10.93 6.58
C ASP A 232 13.28 -12.20 6.83
N LYS A 233 12.12 -12.31 6.18
CA LYS A 233 11.27 -13.49 6.25
C LYS A 233 11.82 -14.64 5.39
N ASN A 234 12.39 -14.32 4.24
CA ASN A 234 12.76 -15.31 3.25
C ASN A 234 14.27 -15.53 3.30
N LYS A 235 14.68 -16.55 4.06
CA LYS A 235 16.00 -17.22 4.04
C LYS A 235 16.65 -17.42 2.65
N THR A 236 15.93 -17.15 1.56
CA THR A 236 16.25 -17.47 0.17
C THR A 236 16.34 -16.25 -0.78
N ALA A 237 15.73 -15.10 -0.51
CA ALA A 237 15.63 -14.03 -1.54
C ALA A 237 16.49 -12.79 -1.23
N LEU A 238 16.46 -12.31 0.02
CA LEU A 238 17.36 -11.26 0.47
C LEU A 238 18.75 -11.84 0.76
N SER A 239 18.84 -13.13 1.12
CA SER A 239 20.08 -13.79 1.58
C SER A 239 21.17 -13.91 0.52
N GLU A 240 20.86 -14.01 -0.78
CA GLU A 240 21.87 -14.00 -1.85
C GLU A 240 22.43 -12.59 -2.09
N TRP A 241 21.56 -11.58 -2.14
CA TRP A 241 21.96 -10.18 -2.30
C TRP A 241 22.71 -9.62 -1.07
N PHE A 242 22.30 -10.03 0.14
CA PHE A 242 22.99 -9.69 1.39
C PHE A 242 24.37 -10.30 1.53
N LYS A 243 24.54 -11.56 1.11
CA LYS A 243 25.84 -12.26 1.17
C LYS A 243 26.90 -11.56 0.32
N GLU A 244 26.52 -10.94 -0.80
CA GLU A 244 27.45 -10.27 -1.69
C GLU A 244 27.75 -8.80 -1.31
N LYS A 245 26.83 -8.07 -0.66
CA LYS A 245 26.97 -6.61 -0.45
C LYS A 245 27.07 -6.13 0.99
N THR A 246 26.78 -6.97 1.99
CA THR A 246 26.66 -6.53 3.39
C THR A 246 27.57 -7.32 4.34
N SER A 247 28.87 -7.39 3.99
CA SER A 247 29.91 -8.21 4.66
C SER A 247 30.11 -7.99 6.17
N GLN A 248 29.37 -7.09 6.82
CA GLN A 248 29.53 -6.72 8.22
C GLN A 248 28.33 -7.09 9.12
N MET A 249 27.20 -7.55 8.58
CA MET A 249 26.03 -7.89 9.39
C MET A 249 26.07 -9.35 9.86
N LYS A 250 25.76 -9.56 11.14
CA LYS A 250 25.70 -10.88 11.78
C LYS A 250 24.27 -11.20 12.18
N ARG A 251 23.89 -12.48 12.12
CA ARG A 251 22.58 -12.94 12.59
C ARG A 251 22.45 -12.70 14.10
N ALA A 252 21.41 -12.01 14.53
CA ALA A 252 21.04 -11.85 15.93
C ALA A 252 19.95 -12.87 16.27
N ARG A 253 20.17 -13.70 17.29
CA ARG A 253 19.10 -14.57 17.82
C ARG A 253 18.20 -13.77 18.74
N MET A 254 16.91 -13.78 18.44
CA MET A 254 15.84 -13.21 19.26
C MET A 254 15.34 -14.21 20.30
N VAL A 255 14.67 -13.70 21.34
CA VAL A 255 14.20 -14.50 22.48
C VAL A 255 12.90 -15.25 22.15
N ASP A 256 12.08 -14.71 21.24
CA ASP A 256 10.78 -15.28 20.86
C ASP A 256 10.93 -16.36 19.76
N PRO A 257 10.59 -17.64 20.05
CA PRO A 257 10.72 -18.72 19.07
C PRO A 257 9.72 -18.64 17.91
N GLU A 258 8.55 -18.02 18.10
CA GLU A 258 7.57 -17.84 17.03
C GLU A 258 8.00 -16.74 16.07
N PHE A 259 8.57 -15.66 16.60
CA PHE A 259 9.18 -14.61 15.80
C PHE A 259 10.32 -15.16 14.94
N GLU A 260 11.21 -15.99 15.51
CA GLU A 260 12.32 -16.62 14.76
C GLU A 260 11.85 -17.64 13.69
N LYS A 261 10.59 -18.10 13.74
CA LYS A 261 10.00 -18.89 12.65
C LYS A 261 9.59 -18.00 11.47
N ILE A 262 9.24 -16.75 11.73
CA ILE A 262 8.77 -15.80 10.73
C ILE A 262 9.93 -14.97 10.18
N PHE A 263 10.81 -14.46 11.04
CA PHE A 263 11.88 -13.52 10.69
C PHE A 263 13.26 -14.02 11.14
N ASP A 264 14.26 -13.81 10.27
CA ASP A 264 15.67 -13.82 10.65
C ASP A 264 16.17 -12.37 10.83
N ALA A 265 16.75 -12.07 11.99
CA ALA A 265 17.35 -10.78 12.27
C ALA A 265 18.83 -10.75 11.91
N TYR A 266 19.25 -9.77 11.11
CA TYR A 266 20.63 -9.48 10.77
C TYR A 266 20.98 -8.07 11.23
N THR A 267 22.12 -7.88 11.87
CA THR A 267 22.53 -6.56 12.39
C THR A 267 24.05 -6.42 12.48
N ASN A 268 24.55 -5.20 12.40
CA ASN A 268 25.93 -4.88 12.78
C ASN A 268 26.06 -4.48 14.27
N ASP A 269 24.95 -4.24 14.98
CA ASP A 269 24.90 -3.94 16.40
C ASP A 269 23.89 -4.86 17.11
N GLN A 270 24.43 -5.90 17.76
CA GLN A 270 23.65 -6.93 18.44
C GLN A 270 22.92 -6.43 19.69
N VAL A 271 23.45 -5.42 20.36
CA VAL A 271 22.87 -4.88 21.59
C VAL A 271 21.70 -3.99 21.21
N GLU A 272 21.89 -3.09 20.25
CA GLU A 272 20.82 -2.24 19.74
C GLU A 272 19.68 -3.05 19.13
N ALA A 273 19.97 -4.07 18.32
CA ALA A 273 18.92 -4.88 17.71
C ALA A 273 17.96 -5.50 18.73
N ARG A 274 18.47 -5.94 19.90
CA ARG A 274 17.63 -6.49 20.98
C ARG A 274 16.87 -5.42 21.77
N TYR A 275 17.38 -4.20 21.79
CA TYR A 275 16.69 -3.06 22.35
C TYR A 275 15.53 -2.60 21.44
N LEU A 276 15.77 -2.57 20.12
CA LEU A 276 14.77 -2.21 19.10
C LEU A 276 13.68 -3.28 18.94
N ILE A 277 14.06 -4.56 18.98
CA ILE A 277 13.17 -5.71 18.76
C ILE A 277 12.78 -6.31 20.11
N ASP A 278 12.19 -5.47 20.96
CA ASP A 278 11.61 -5.91 22.24
C ASP A 278 10.29 -6.68 22.04
N PRO A 279 9.72 -7.27 23.12
CA PRO A 279 8.50 -8.06 23.02
C PRO A 279 7.29 -7.32 22.42
N LEU A 280 7.12 -6.02 22.66
CA LEU A 280 6.00 -5.26 22.10
C LEU A 280 6.21 -4.99 20.61
N MET A 281 7.43 -4.68 20.20
CA MET A 281 7.77 -4.55 18.77
C MET A 281 7.55 -5.88 18.03
N ILE A 282 7.93 -7.00 18.65
CA ILE A 282 7.70 -8.35 18.10
C ILE A 282 6.20 -8.59 17.85
N GLU A 283 5.35 -8.33 18.83
CA GLU A 283 3.90 -8.55 18.70
C GLU A 283 3.27 -7.61 17.67
N ASN A 284 3.70 -6.34 17.62
CA ASN A 284 3.24 -5.40 16.58
C ASN A 284 3.63 -5.87 15.17
N LEU A 285 4.86 -6.36 14.99
CA LEU A 285 5.32 -6.87 13.69
C LEU A 285 4.63 -8.18 13.31
N LYS A 286 4.32 -9.06 14.27
CA LYS A 286 3.51 -10.27 14.02
C LYS A 286 2.08 -9.90 13.62
N GLY A 287 1.43 -8.99 14.35
CA GLY A 287 0.08 -8.53 14.03
C GLY A 287 -0.01 -7.90 12.64
N LEU A 288 0.97 -7.05 12.30
CA LEU A 288 1.08 -6.48 10.96
C LEU A 288 1.36 -7.54 9.89
N TYR A 289 2.18 -8.54 10.21
CA TYR A 289 2.43 -9.65 9.29
C TYR A 289 1.17 -10.48 9.01
N GLU A 290 0.36 -10.75 10.04
CA GLU A 290 -0.88 -11.53 9.93
C GLU A 290 -1.98 -10.79 9.18
N GLU A 291 -2.15 -9.48 9.40
CA GLU A 291 -3.14 -8.64 8.71
C GLU A 291 -2.96 -8.67 7.18
N TYR A 292 -1.72 -8.83 6.71
CA TYR A 292 -1.37 -8.89 5.28
C TYR A 292 -1.21 -10.33 4.76
N ASP A 293 -1.91 -11.29 5.36
CA ASP A 293 -1.93 -12.74 5.04
C ASP A 293 -0.57 -13.43 5.14
N GLY A 294 0.39 -12.86 5.89
CA GLY A 294 1.69 -13.46 6.11
C GLY A 294 2.44 -13.81 4.82
N LYS A 295 2.38 -13.00 3.77
CA LYS A 295 2.99 -13.32 2.46
C LYS A 295 4.50 -13.13 2.45
N ALA A 296 4.97 -11.89 2.57
CA ALA A 296 6.37 -11.56 2.77
C ALA A 296 6.47 -10.17 3.41
N MET A 297 7.25 -10.05 4.48
CA MET A 297 7.50 -8.79 5.15
C MET A 297 9.01 -8.64 5.35
N ASN A 298 9.53 -7.46 5.05
CA ASN A 298 10.91 -7.07 5.31
C ASN A 298 10.92 -5.77 6.09
N VAL A 299 11.80 -5.69 7.08
CA VAL A 299 11.91 -4.50 7.94
C VAL A 299 13.37 -4.10 8.04
N ALA A 300 13.66 -2.80 8.00
CA ALA A 300 15.00 -2.27 8.17
C ALA A 300 15.01 -1.04 9.07
N TRP A 301 15.95 -1.01 10.02
CA TRP A 301 16.32 0.17 10.80
C TRP A 301 17.68 0.67 10.31
N TYR A 302 17.76 1.93 9.92
CA TYR A 302 18.94 2.54 9.32
C TYR A 302 18.91 4.07 9.45
N ASP A 303 20.04 4.71 9.73
CA ASP A 303 20.12 6.15 10.03
C ASP A 303 19.05 6.56 11.07
N SER A 304 18.11 7.44 10.73
CA SER A 304 16.97 7.82 11.59
C SER A 304 15.66 7.13 11.20
N LYS A 305 15.72 6.16 10.28
CA LYS A 305 14.56 5.65 9.54
C LYS A 305 14.30 4.17 9.78
N MET A 306 13.02 3.84 9.89
CA MET A 306 12.53 2.47 9.86
C MET A 306 11.71 2.29 8.59
N LEU A 307 12.07 1.30 7.77
CA LEU A 307 11.34 0.92 6.57
C LEU A 307 10.68 -0.44 6.78
N ILE A 308 9.39 -0.52 6.52
CA ILE A 308 8.61 -1.76 6.49
C ILE A 308 8.10 -1.95 5.06
N MET A 309 8.35 -3.13 4.49
CA MET A 309 7.83 -3.53 3.19
C MET A 309 7.00 -4.79 3.37
N ILE A 310 5.72 -4.73 3.00
CA ILE A 310 4.79 -5.85 3.14
C ILE A 310 4.26 -6.21 1.77
N SER A 311 4.55 -7.41 1.30
CA SER A 311 4.08 -7.89 0.00
C SER A 311 2.61 -8.27 0.08
N SER A 312 1.80 -7.68 -0.80
CA SER A 312 0.38 -8.00 -0.93
C SER A 312 -0.02 -8.11 -2.40
N LYS A 313 -0.97 -9.02 -2.66
CA LYS A 313 -1.61 -9.14 -3.97
C LYS A 313 -2.84 -8.24 -4.07
N HIS A 314 -3.40 -7.85 -2.94
CA HIS A 314 -4.60 -7.03 -2.83
C HIS A 314 -4.20 -5.56 -2.89
N ASN A 315 -5.12 -4.74 -3.39
CA ASN A 315 -5.00 -3.30 -3.30
C ASN A 315 -5.65 -2.90 -1.97
N HIS A 316 -4.86 -2.33 -1.09
CA HIS A 316 -5.24 -1.70 0.16
C HIS A 316 -5.80 -0.29 -0.16
N PHE A 317 -6.59 0.26 0.76
CA PHE A 317 -7.23 1.58 0.57
C PHE A 317 -8.20 1.67 -0.62
N GLU A 318 -8.82 0.55 -1.01
CA GLU A 318 -9.90 0.51 -1.99
C GLU A 318 -11.27 0.45 -1.29
N PRO A 319 -12.34 1.04 -1.87
CA PRO A 319 -13.66 0.87 -1.31
C PRO A 319 -14.11 -0.60 -1.45
N ALA A 320 -15.09 -1.00 -0.64
CA ALA A 320 -15.79 -2.26 -0.84
C ALA A 320 -16.22 -2.42 -2.31
N HIS A 321 -16.18 -3.65 -2.82
CA HIS A 321 -16.60 -3.94 -4.20
C HIS A 321 -17.97 -3.30 -4.46
N ILE A 322 -18.16 -2.65 -5.61
CA ILE A 322 -19.37 -1.84 -5.95
C ILE A 322 -20.76 -2.49 -5.71
N LYS A 323 -20.80 -3.82 -5.49
CA LYS A 323 -22.01 -4.57 -5.14
C LYS A 323 -22.36 -4.51 -3.65
N ILE A 324 -21.37 -4.31 -2.79
CA ILE A 324 -21.48 -4.24 -1.34
C ILE A 324 -21.80 -2.78 -0.98
N PRO A 325 -22.76 -2.52 -0.07
CA PRO A 325 -23.03 -1.17 0.42
C PRO A 325 -21.75 -0.51 0.96
N ALA A 326 -21.54 0.76 0.63
CA ALA A 326 -20.45 1.57 1.15
C ALA A 326 -20.58 1.82 2.67
N THR A 327 -21.80 1.74 3.21
CA THR A 327 -22.08 1.85 4.65
C THR A 327 -21.76 0.58 5.43
N ASP A 328 -21.25 -0.46 4.78
CA ASP A 328 -20.81 -1.67 5.45
C ASP A 328 -19.59 -1.37 6.33
N PRO A 329 -19.68 -1.58 7.66
CA PRO A 329 -18.63 -1.19 8.59
C PRO A 329 -17.33 -1.97 8.37
N ARG A 330 -17.36 -3.14 7.73
CA ARG A 330 -16.19 -4.01 7.58
C ARG A 330 -15.01 -3.31 6.91
N SER A 331 -15.24 -2.63 5.80
CA SER A 331 -14.15 -1.98 5.05
C SER A 331 -13.52 -0.82 5.83
N ILE A 332 -14.34 -0.03 6.54
CA ILE A 332 -13.82 1.13 7.28
C ILE A 332 -13.15 0.71 8.60
N LEU A 333 -13.66 -0.34 9.25
CA LEU A 333 -13.05 -0.91 10.46
C LEU A 333 -11.73 -1.61 10.15
N ASN A 334 -11.63 -2.35 9.04
CA ASN A 334 -10.36 -2.90 8.59
C ASN A 334 -9.33 -1.79 8.36
N MET A 335 -9.72 -0.70 7.69
CA MET A 335 -8.83 0.45 7.51
C MET A 335 -8.41 1.11 8.84
N LYS A 336 -9.34 1.26 9.80
CA LYS A 336 -9.03 1.75 11.15
C LYS A 336 -8.00 0.83 11.84
N HIS A 337 -8.18 -0.48 11.71
CA HIS A 337 -7.28 -1.48 12.29
C HIS A 337 -5.89 -1.43 11.64
N GLU A 338 -5.82 -1.43 10.29
CA GLU A 338 -4.57 -1.32 9.53
C GLU A 338 -3.77 -0.07 9.95
N ILE A 339 -4.39 1.11 9.96
CA ILE A 339 -3.71 2.36 10.34
C ILE A 339 -3.36 2.35 11.84
N GLY A 340 -4.24 1.80 12.68
CA GLY A 340 -3.98 1.64 14.12
C GLY A 340 -2.74 0.81 14.42
N GLN A 341 -2.52 -0.28 13.69
CA GLN A 341 -1.30 -1.10 13.82
C GLN A 341 -0.04 -0.33 13.44
N ILE A 342 -0.08 0.43 12.33
CA ILE A 342 1.05 1.27 11.91
C ILE A 342 1.39 2.29 13.00
N LEU A 343 0.39 2.94 13.61
CA LEU A 343 0.63 3.89 14.70
C LEU A 343 1.20 3.24 15.97
N SER A 344 0.78 2.02 16.30
CA SER A 344 1.36 1.28 17.44
C SER A 344 2.85 1.00 17.27
N ILE A 345 3.32 0.78 16.03
CA ILE A 345 4.75 0.67 15.72
C ILE A 345 5.44 2.02 15.93
N VAL A 346 4.81 3.11 15.49
CA VAL A 346 5.37 4.47 15.63
C VAL A 346 5.52 4.86 17.09
N GLU A 347 4.55 4.54 17.95
CA GLU A 347 4.67 4.79 19.39
C GLU A 347 5.84 4.04 20.00
N ARG A 348 6.06 2.79 19.57
CA ARG A 348 7.20 2.03 20.07
C ARG A 348 8.51 2.64 19.61
N LEU A 349 8.54 3.15 18.39
CA LEU A 349 9.69 3.82 17.82
C LEU A 349 9.97 5.18 18.49
N ASP A 350 8.95 5.94 18.83
CA ASP A 350 9.07 7.22 19.57
C ASP A 350 9.77 7.04 20.93
N LEU A 351 9.50 5.91 21.61
CA LEU A 351 10.13 5.56 22.89
C LEU A 351 11.62 5.19 22.79
N TYR A 352 12.16 4.97 21.59
CA TYR A 352 13.58 4.70 21.42
C TYR A 352 14.40 5.95 21.76
N ASP A 353 15.43 5.80 22.60
CA ASP A 353 16.41 6.85 22.87
C ASP A 353 17.84 6.29 22.71
N PRO A 354 18.61 6.74 21.70
CA PRO A 354 19.97 6.27 21.50
C PRO A 354 20.91 6.68 22.64
N ALA A 355 20.69 7.83 23.27
CA ALA A 355 21.56 8.32 24.35
C ALA A 355 21.45 7.46 25.60
N ASP A 356 20.23 7.02 25.93
CA ASP A 356 20.00 6.09 27.04
C ASP A 356 20.70 4.75 26.80
N LEU A 357 20.68 4.25 25.56
CA LEU A 357 21.37 3.00 25.21
C LEU A 357 22.90 3.13 25.31
N GLU A 358 23.47 4.26 24.87
CA GLU A 358 24.90 4.55 25.04
C GLU A 358 25.29 4.66 26.52
N ASN A 359 24.50 5.36 27.33
CA ASN A 359 24.72 5.48 28.76
C ASN A 359 24.71 4.12 29.48
N GLN A 360 23.79 3.22 29.08
CA GLN A 360 23.74 1.86 29.60
C GLN A 360 24.98 1.03 29.22
N ARG A 361 25.48 1.18 27.98
CA ARG A 361 26.70 0.52 27.51
C ARG A 361 27.94 1.00 28.28
N ASP A 362 28.03 2.30 28.53
CA ASP A 362 29.13 2.91 29.28
C ASP A 362 29.13 2.47 30.73
N ALA A 363 27.95 2.44 31.38
CA ALA A 363 27.80 1.97 32.75
C ALA A 363 28.23 0.50 32.90
N LEU A 364 27.77 -0.39 32.02
CA LEU A 364 28.13 -1.80 32.01
C LEU A 364 29.64 -1.99 31.77
N SER A 365 30.23 -1.20 30.87
CA SER A 365 31.66 -1.26 30.58
C SER A 365 32.51 -0.85 31.78
N ARG A 366 32.07 0.16 32.54
CA ARG A 366 32.74 0.60 33.79
C ARG A 366 32.63 -0.44 34.90
N GLU A 367 31.47 -1.10 35.02
CA GLU A 367 31.24 -2.17 36.00
C GLU A 367 32.18 -3.37 35.74
N ILE A 368 32.23 -3.84 34.49
CA ILE A 368 33.13 -4.94 34.07
C ILE A 368 34.60 -4.57 34.31
N ALA A 369 35.00 -3.33 33.99
CA ALA A 369 36.37 -2.87 34.23
C ALA A 369 36.71 -2.77 35.73
N GLY A 370 35.75 -2.40 36.57
CA GLY A 370 35.90 -2.35 38.03
C GLY A 370 36.03 -3.75 38.66
N GLU A 371 35.24 -4.73 38.18
CA GLU A 371 35.32 -6.12 38.65
C GLU A 371 36.67 -6.77 38.27
N GLN A 372 37.21 -6.47 37.09
CA GLN A 372 38.53 -6.95 36.67
C GLN A 372 39.69 -6.37 37.50
N GLN A 373 39.53 -5.15 38.03
CA GLN A 373 40.53 -4.54 38.93
C GLN A 373 40.46 -5.05 40.37
N GLN A 374 39.31 -5.59 40.81
CA GLN A 374 39.16 -6.20 42.14
C GLN A 374 39.55 -7.68 42.19
N THR A 375 39.68 -8.33 41.04
CA THR A 375 40.05 -9.75 40.90
C THR A 375 41.51 -9.98 40.50
N ALA A 376 42.26 -8.92 40.22
CA ALA A 376 43.71 -8.91 39.99
C ALA A 376 44.46 -8.41 41.23
#